data_AF-U7UI25-F1
#
_entry.id   AF-U7UI25-F1
#
_cell.length_a   1.000
_cell.length_b   1.000
_cell.length_c   1.000
_cell.angle_alpha   90.00
_cell.angle_beta   90.00
_cell.angle_gamma   90.00
#
_symmetry.space_group_name_H-M   'P 1'
#
loop_
_entity.id
_entity.type
_entity.pdbx_description
1 polymer ?
#
loop_
_entity_poly.entity_id
_entity_poly.type
_entity_poly.pdbx_seq_one_letter_code
_entity_poly.pdbx_strand_id
1 'polypeptide(L)'
;MGLLDELFNNLGDITESLQGISVNLKNNAKKIKKTGKIRLEIVKEEKKLKDTYEELGRLYYDKFYNNKEVDLDGLALKIEPILARIMALENSLKLAMQESDISDDNLDVNSKHFEENYNKENKRESYIYIDEEDLK
;
A
#
# COMPACT_ATOMS: atom_id res chain seq x y z
N MET A 1 48.19 -4.01 20.38
CA MET A 1 46.75 -4.12 20.10
C MET A 1 46.26 -2.70 19.90
N GLY A 2 46.16 -2.28 18.64
CA GLY A 2 46.31 -0.88 18.24
C GLY A 2 44.99 -0.17 17.97
N LEU A 3 44.95 1.13 18.29
CA LEU A 3 43.84 2.05 17.98
C LEU A 3 43.41 2.02 16.50
N LEU A 4 44.32 1.63 15.60
CA LEU A 4 44.02 1.44 14.18
C LEU A 4 43.16 0.19 13.93
N ASP A 5 43.39 -0.92 14.65
CA ASP A 5 42.58 -2.14 14.52
C ASP A 5 41.14 -1.89 15.01
N GLU A 6 40.97 -1.13 16.10
CA GLU A 6 39.65 -0.72 16.60
C GLU A 6 38.93 0.22 15.62
N LEU A 7 39.65 1.14 14.97
CA LEU A 7 39.09 2.00 13.93
C LEU A 7 38.65 1.19 12.70
N PHE A 8 39.46 0.22 12.24
CA PHE A 8 39.11 -0.62 11.09
C PHE A 8 37.90 -1.52 11.38
N ASN A 9 37.81 -2.07 12.60
CA ASN A 9 36.64 -2.86 13.01
C ASN A 9 35.38 -2.00 13.07
N ASN A 10 35.44 -0.81 13.68
CA ASN A 10 34.29 0.11 13.73
C ASN A 10 33.85 0.60 12.34
N LEU A 11 34.79 0.83 11.43
CA LEU A 11 34.48 1.15 10.02
C LEU A 11 33.81 -0.03 9.31
N GLY A 12 34.25 -1.26 9.58
CA GLY A 12 33.60 -2.49 9.11
C GLY A 12 32.13 -2.57 9.52
N ASP A 13 31.86 -2.41 10.81
CA ASP A 13 30.50 -2.46 11.38
C ASP A 13 29.58 -1.36 10.80
N ILE A 14 30.14 -0.16 10.57
CA ILE A 14 29.41 0.94 9.91
C ILE A 14 29.09 0.58 8.46
N THR A 15 30.03 -0.01 7.72
CA THR A 15 29.76 -0.38 6.32
C THR A 15 28.74 -1.51 6.20
N GLU A 16 28.75 -2.47 7.10
CA GLU A 16 27.78 -3.58 7.13
C GLU A 16 26.38 -3.08 7.49
N SER A 17 26.27 -2.20 8.50
CA SER A 17 24.99 -1.58 8.86
C SER A 17 24.43 -0.69 7.74
N LEU A 18 25.27 0.08 7.04
CA LEU A 18 24.86 0.86 5.87
C LEU A 18 24.37 -0.04 4.71
N GLN A 19 25.00 -1.19 4.50
CA GLN A 19 24.52 -2.17 3.52
C GLN A 19 23.16 -2.75 3.92
N GLY A 20 22.97 -3.08 5.20
CA GLY A 20 21.67 -3.51 5.73
C GLY A 20 20.57 -2.47 5.52
N ILE A 21 20.85 -1.20 5.83
CA ILE A 21 19.93 -0.08 5.61
C ILE A 21 19.57 0.05 4.12
N SER A 22 20.56 -0.03 3.22
CA SER A 22 20.34 0.07 1.77
C SER A 22 19.45 -1.05 1.23
N VAL A 23 19.67 -2.28 1.68
CA VAL A 23 18.83 -3.44 1.32
C VAL A 23 17.40 -3.25 1.83
N ASN A 24 17.24 -2.79 3.07
CA ASN A 24 15.93 -2.55 3.67
C ASN A 24 15.17 -1.43 2.94
N LEU A 25 15.85 -0.33 2.60
CA LEU A 25 15.25 0.77 1.86
C LEU A 25 14.75 0.30 0.48
N LYS A 26 15.55 -0.50 -0.23
CA LYS A 26 15.17 -1.09 -1.52
C LYS A 26 13.97 -2.02 -1.41
N ASN A 27 13.92 -2.83 -0.35
CA ASN A 27 12.80 -3.74 -0.10
C ASN A 27 11.52 -2.97 0.25
N ASN A 28 11.63 -1.93 1.08
CA ASN A 28 10.50 -1.07 1.44
C ASN A 28 9.97 -0.29 0.24
N ALA A 29 10.84 0.23 -0.63
CA ALA A 29 10.42 0.88 -1.87
C ALA A 29 9.63 -0.07 -2.80
N LYS A 30 10.09 -1.32 -2.96
CA LYS A 30 9.35 -2.34 -3.71
C LYS A 30 8.00 -2.66 -3.09
N LYS A 31 7.93 -2.76 -1.75
CA LYS A 31 6.68 -2.99 -1.01
C LYS A 31 5.69 -1.85 -1.22
N ILE A 32 6.12 -0.59 -1.06
CA ILE A 32 5.30 0.61 -1.30
C ILE A 32 4.77 0.61 -2.73
N LYS A 33 5.60 0.29 -3.72
CA LYS A 33 5.17 0.20 -5.12
C LYS A 33 4.10 -0.89 -5.33
N LYS A 34 4.29 -2.07 -4.73
CA LYS A 34 3.33 -3.19 -4.81
C LYS A 34 1.98 -2.82 -4.18
N THR A 35 1.99 -2.29 -2.96
CA THR A 35 0.75 -1.91 -2.24
C THR A 35 0.07 -0.71 -2.90
N GLY A 36 0.82 0.27 -3.37
CA GLY A 36 0.30 1.41 -4.12
C GLY A 36 -0.42 0.99 -5.40
N LYS A 37 0.15 0.03 -6.15
CA LYS A 37 -0.50 -0.52 -7.34
C LYS A 37 -1.84 -1.20 -7.01
N ILE A 38 -1.89 -2.00 -5.94
CA ILE A 38 -3.14 -2.66 -5.52
C ILE A 38 -4.19 -1.62 -5.11
N ARG A 39 -3.80 -0.60 -4.34
CA ARG A 39 -4.70 0.51 -3.95
C ARG A 39 -5.25 1.25 -5.16
N LEU A 40 -4.42 1.53 -6.16
CA LEU A 40 -4.87 2.16 -7.40
C LEU A 40 -5.90 1.29 -8.15
N GLU A 41 -5.70 -0.03 -8.17
CA GLU A 41 -6.67 -0.95 -8.77
C GLU A 41 -7.99 -0.98 -8.00
N ILE A 42 -7.97 -0.93 -6.66
CA ILE A 42 -9.19 -0.82 -5.84
C ILE A 42 -9.98 0.43 -6.23
N VAL A 43 -9.33 1.60 -6.22
CA VAL A 43 -9.98 2.87 -6.57
C VAL A 43 -10.60 2.84 -7.96
N LYS A 44 -9.95 2.18 -8.93
CA LYS A 44 -10.50 2.01 -10.29
C LYS A 44 -11.77 1.15 -10.29
N GLU A 45 -11.80 0.06 -9.51
CA GLU A 45 -12.99 -0.80 -9.42
C GLU A 45 -14.11 -0.14 -8.62
N GLU A 46 -13.80 0.60 -7.55
CA GLU A 46 -14.79 1.42 -6.81
C GLU A 46 -15.43 2.47 -7.72
N LYS A 47 -14.64 3.11 -8.59
CA LYS A 47 -15.18 4.05 -9.58
C LYS A 47 -16.14 3.35 -10.53
N LYS A 48 -15.78 2.18 -11.07
CA LYS A 48 -16.68 1.39 -11.93
C LYS A 48 -17.96 1.00 -11.21
N LEU A 49 -17.86 0.62 -9.94
CA LEU A 49 -19.01 0.28 -9.11
C LEU A 49 -19.94 1.48 -8.97
N LYS A 50 -19.38 2.65 -8.64
CA LYS A 50 -20.13 3.91 -8.56
C LYS A 50 -20.82 4.23 -9.87
N ASP A 51 -20.10 4.20 -10.99
CA ASP A 51 -20.64 4.49 -12.31
C ASP A 51 -21.79 3.52 -12.67
N THR A 52 -21.64 2.24 -12.31
CA THR A 52 -22.68 1.20 -12.52
C THR A 52 -23.92 1.48 -11.67
N TYR A 53 -23.77 1.90 -10.41
CA TYR A 53 -24.92 2.28 -9.57
C TYR A 53 -25.61 3.56 -10.05
N GLU A 54 -24.85 4.55 -10.53
CA GLU A 54 -25.42 5.75 -11.15
C GLU A 54 -26.24 5.41 -12.39
N GLU A 55 -25.70 4.54 -13.26
CA GLU A 55 -26.42 4.04 -14.43
C GLU A 55 -27.68 3.26 -14.03
N LEU A 56 -27.59 2.41 -13.01
CA LEU A 56 -28.75 1.67 -12.48
C LEU A 56 -29.84 2.64 -12.04
N GLY A 57 -29.49 3.66 -11.25
CA GLY A 57 -30.43 4.69 -10.80
C GLY A 57 -31.10 5.44 -11.95
N ARG A 58 -30.35 5.77 -13.00
CA ARG A 58 -30.89 6.39 -14.22
C ARG A 58 -31.87 5.48 -14.96
N LEU A 59 -31.54 4.20 -15.12
CA LEU A 59 -32.44 3.23 -15.76
C LEU A 59 -33.70 3.01 -14.93
N TYR A 60 -33.60 2.95 -13.60
CA TYR A 60 -34.76 2.91 -12.72
C TYR A 60 -35.65 4.14 -12.95
N TYR A 61 -35.08 5.33 -12.96
CA TYR A 61 -35.84 6.55 -13.25
C TYR A 61 -36.54 6.47 -14.62
N ASP A 62 -35.82 6.05 -15.66
CA ASP A 62 -36.37 5.94 -17.02
C ASP A 62 -37.49 4.89 -17.13
N LYS A 63 -37.38 3.77 -16.41
CA LYS A 63 -38.43 2.74 -16.35
C LYS A 63 -39.71 3.27 -15.69
N PHE A 64 -39.56 3.91 -14.54
CA PHE A 64 -40.70 4.28 -13.69
C PHE A 64 -41.36 5.61 -14.07
N TYR A 65 -40.59 6.60 -14.51
CA TYR A 65 -41.10 7.94 -14.82
C TYR A 65 -41.26 8.20 -16.31
N ASN A 66 -40.41 7.59 -17.15
CA ASN A 66 -40.45 7.78 -18.60
C ASN A 66 -41.06 6.57 -19.34
N ASN A 67 -41.47 5.52 -18.61
CA ASN A 67 -42.07 4.30 -19.13
C ASN A 67 -41.28 3.64 -20.27
N LYS A 68 -39.94 3.76 -20.22
CA LYS A 68 -39.03 3.16 -21.20
C LYS A 68 -38.74 1.71 -20.84
N GLU A 69 -38.63 0.87 -21.85
CA GLU A 69 -38.11 -0.48 -21.69
C GLU A 69 -36.59 -0.41 -21.48
N VAL A 70 -36.12 -0.93 -20.34
CA VAL A 70 -34.72 -0.91 -19.93
C VAL A 70 -34.33 -2.24 -19.29
N ASP A 71 -33.11 -2.68 -19.54
CA ASP A 71 -32.54 -3.90 -18.98
C ASP A 71 -31.88 -3.62 -17.62
N LEU A 72 -32.68 -3.70 -16.56
CA LEU A 72 -32.19 -3.53 -15.18
C LEU A 72 -31.40 -4.75 -14.70
N ASP A 73 -31.82 -5.94 -15.12
CA ASP A 73 -31.25 -7.21 -14.62
C ASP A 73 -29.85 -7.42 -15.20
N GLY A 74 -29.65 -7.14 -16.49
CA GLY A 74 -28.33 -7.18 -17.11
C GLY A 74 -27.34 -6.18 -16.52
N LEU A 75 -27.82 -5.03 -16.03
CA LEU A 75 -26.96 -4.08 -15.34
C LEU A 75 -26.66 -4.52 -13.89
N ALA A 76 -27.65 -5.05 -13.18
CA ALA A 76 -27.46 -5.58 -11.82
C ALA A 76 -26.43 -6.73 -11.78
N LEU A 77 -26.42 -7.59 -12.82
CA LEU A 77 -25.44 -8.68 -12.95
C LEU A 77 -23.99 -8.19 -13.10
N LYS A 78 -23.75 -6.92 -13.48
CA LYS A 78 -22.39 -6.36 -13.56
C LYS A 78 -21.83 -5.96 -12.19
N ILE A 79 -22.69 -5.79 -11.19
CA ILE A 79 -22.28 -5.31 -9.85
C ILE A 79 -21.51 -6.39 -9.09
N GLU A 80 -22.02 -7.63 -9.08
CA GLU A 80 -21.43 -8.74 -8.32
C GLU A 80 -19.97 -9.02 -8.72
N PRO A 81 -19.60 -9.11 -10.01
CA PRO A 81 -18.20 -9.26 -10.42
C PRO A 81 -17.28 -8.12 -9.94
N ILE A 82 -17.78 -6.88 -9.93
CA ILE A 82 -17.00 -5.71 -9.49
C ILE A 82 -16.75 -5.80 -7.98
N LEU A 83 -17.78 -6.13 -7.19
CA LEU A 83 -17.66 -6.33 -5.74
C LEU A 83 -16.71 -7.49 -5.41
N ALA A 84 -16.82 -8.62 -6.11
CA ALA A 84 -15.92 -9.75 -5.95
C ALA A 84 -14.46 -9.37 -6.22
N ARG A 85 -14.23 -8.54 -7.25
CA ARG A 85 -12.89 -8.04 -7.57
C ARG A 85 -12.34 -7.09 -6.51
N ILE A 86 -13.15 -6.17 -5.98
CA ILE A 86 -12.75 -5.29 -4.87
C ILE A 86 -12.33 -6.13 -3.66
N MET A 87 -13.16 -7.10 -3.25
CA MET A 87 -12.84 -7.98 -2.12
C MET A 87 -11.55 -8.78 -2.34
N ALA A 88 -11.31 -9.28 -3.56
CA ALA A 88 -10.07 -9.98 -3.89
C ALA A 88 -8.83 -9.07 -3.78
N LEU A 89 -8.96 -7.81 -4.23
CA LEU A 89 -7.88 -6.82 -4.15
C LEU A 89 -7.62 -6.38 -2.70
N GLU A 90 -8.66 -6.20 -1.88
CA GLU A 90 -8.53 -5.90 -0.45
C GLU A 90 -7.83 -7.03 0.32
N ASN A 91 -8.21 -8.29 0.04
CA ASN A 91 -7.53 -9.45 0.60
C ASN A 91 -6.05 -9.50 0.18
N SER A 92 -5.77 -9.22 -1.10
CA SER A 92 -4.40 -9.16 -1.62
C SER A 92 -3.58 -8.04 -0.96
N LEU A 93 -4.20 -6.88 -0.70
CA LEU A 93 -3.58 -5.77 0.01
C LEU A 93 -3.27 -6.15 1.46
N LYS A 94 -4.22 -6.78 2.15
CA LYS A 94 -4.04 -7.25 3.52
C LYS A 94 -2.89 -8.24 3.64
N LEU A 95 -2.79 -9.22 2.73
CA LEU A 95 -1.69 -10.17 2.68
C LEU A 95 -0.35 -9.47 2.41
N ALA A 96 -0.32 -8.51 1.46
CA ALA A 96 0.90 -7.75 1.16
C ALA A 96 1.38 -6.88 2.33
N MET A 97 0.48 -6.44 3.21
CA MET A 97 0.80 -5.72 4.44
C MET A 97 1.21 -6.67 5.59
N GLN A 98 0.64 -7.87 5.68
CA GLN A 98 1.08 -8.86 6.67
C GLN A 98 2.49 -9.42 6.36
N GLU A 99 2.82 -9.58 5.07
CA GLU A 99 4.19 -9.89 4.62
C GLU A 99 5.20 -8.81 5.05
N SER A 100 4.78 -7.56 5.27
CA SER A 100 5.70 -6.51 5.71
C SER A 100 6.06 -6.57 7.18
N ASP A 101 5.12 -6.98 8.05
CA ASP A 101 5.33 -6.99 9.50
C ASP A 101 6.26 -8.13 9.95
N ILE A 102 6.25 -9.26 9.24
CA ILE A 102 7.11 -10.42 9.56
C ILE A 102 8.58 -10.17 9.19
N SER A 103 8.87 -9.17 8.33
CA SER A 103 10.27 -8.88 7.94
C SER A 103 11.03 -8.03 8.97
N ASP A 104 10.33 -7.37 9.90
CA ASP A 104 10.93 -6.46 10.88
C ASP A 104 11.46 -7.19 12.13
N ASP A 105 11.06 -8.43 12.37
CA ASP A 105 11.40 -9.19 13.58
C ASP A 105 12.83 -9.80 13.57
N ASN A 106 13.60 -9.61 12.49
CA ASN A 106 15.00 -10.05 12.41
C ASN A 106 16.01 -8.97 12.87
N LEU A 107 15.53 -7.92 13.55
CA LEU A 107 16.35 -6.78 14.01
C LEU A 107 16.69 -6.79 15.51
N ASP A 108 16.61 -7.93 16.19
CA ASP A 108 17.02 -8.02 17.60
C ASP A 108 18.49 -8.44 17.78
N VAL A 109 19.42 -7.61 17.26
CA VAL A 109 20.79 -7.52 17.79
C VAL A 109 21.28 -6.07 17.62
N ASN A 110 21.17 -5.26 18.68
CA ASN A 110 21.78 -3.91 18.90
C ASN A 110 20.95 -2.61 18.78
N SER A 111 19.65 -2.57 18.47
CA SER A 111 18.95 -1.26 18.36
C SER A 111 18.56 -0.58 19.69
N LYS A 112 18.60 -1.29 20.83
CA LYS A 112 18.08 -0.79 22.12
C LYS A 112 18.74 0.48 22.67
N HIS A 113 19.89 0.91 22.15
CA HIS A 113 20.56 2.13 22.61
C HIS A 113 20.17 3.42 21.86
N PHE A 114 19.47 3.34 20.73
CA PHE A 114 19.18 4.53 19.91
C PHE A 114 17.76 5.10 20.09
N GLU A 115 16.80 4.32 20.60
CA GLU A 115 15.37 4.69 20.57
C GLU A 115 14.90 5.60 21.72
N GLU A 116 15.68 5.77 22.80
CA GLU A 116 15.21 6.52 23.98
C GLU A 116 15.15 8.05 23.78
N ASN A 117 15.79 8.62 22.74
CA ASN A 117 15.89 10.09 22.57
C ASN A 117 14.99 10.71 21.48
N TYR A 118 14.31 9.93 20.63
CA TYR A 118 13.55 10.49 19.50
C TYR A 118 12.02 10.52 19.68
N ASN A 119 11.49 9.85 20.71
CA ASN A 119 10.05 9.55 20.81
C ASN A 119 9.15 10.61 21.48
N LYS A 120 9.63 11.84 21.72
CA LYS A 120 8.83 12.82 22.48
C LYS A 120 8.09 13.91 21.70
N GLU A 121 8.35 14.19 20.41
CA GLU A 121 7.77 15.42 19.82
C GLU A 121 7.08 15.36 18.45
N ASN A 122 7.08 14.27 17.67
CA ASN A 122 6.49 14.34 16.32
C ASN A 122 5.47 13.24 16.00
N LYS A 123 4.33 13.26 16.69
CA LYS A 123 3.07 12.74 16.13
C LYS A 123 2.42 13.82 15.27
N ARG A 124 2.92 14.03 14.05
CA ARG A 124 2.17 14.68 12.98
C ARG A 124 2.14 13.72 11.80
N GLU A 125 0.93 13.48 11.31
CA GLU A 125 0.60 12.55 10.24
C GLU A 125 1.53 12.77 9.03
N SER A 126 2.37 11.76 8.75
CA SER A 126 3.28 11.76 7.62
C SER A 126 2.51 11.35 6.37
N TYR A 127 2.00 12.32 5.61
CA TYR A 127 1.51 12.08 4.26
C TYR A 127 2.70 12.01 3.29
N ILE A 128 2.88 10.87 2.63
CA ILE A 128 3.85 10.73 1.54
C ILE A 128 3.16 11.16 0.24
N TYR A 129 3.63 12.25 -0.37
CA TYR A 129 3.24 12.66 -1.71
C TYR A 129 4.07 11.88 -2.73
N ILE A 130 3.43 11.23 -3.71
CA ILE A 130 4.08 10.54 -4.81
C ILE A 130 3.69 11.27 -6.09
N ASP A 131 4.68 11.75 -6.84
CA ASP A 131 4.47 12.38 -8.14
C ASP A 131 4.16 11.31 -9.20
N GLU A 132 3.19 11.56 -10.07
CA GLU A 132 2.75 10.60 -11.11
C GLU A 132 3.83 10.36 -12.18
N GLU A 133 4.79 11.28 -12.32
CA GLU A 133 5.91 11.15 -13.25
C GLU A 133 6.94 10.08 -12.80
N ASP A 134 7.06 9.82 -11.50
CA ASP A 134 7.97 8.81 -10.94
C ASP A 134 7.52 7.36 -11.18
N LEU A 135 6.31 7.18 -11.73
CA LEU A 135 5.71 5.88 -12.01
C LEU A 135 5.89 5.41 -13.46
N LYS A 136 6.44 6.26 -14.34
CA LYS A 136 6.66 5.96 -15.77
C LYS A 136 7.99 5.26 -16.05
#